data_AF-Q9SUK7-F1
#
_entry.id   AF-Q9SUK7-F1
#
_cell.length_a   1.000
_cell.length_b   1.000
_cell.length_c   1.000
_cell.angle_alpha   90.00
_cell.angle_beta   90.00
_cell.angle_gamma   90.00
#
_symmetry.space_group_name_H-M   'P 1'
#
loop_
_entity.id
_entity.type
_entity.pdbx_description
1 polymer ?
#
loop_
_entity_poly.entity_id
_entity_poly.type
_entity_poly.pdbx_seq_one_letter_code
_entity_poly.pdbx_strand_id
1 'polypeptide(L)'
;MGTALKLPIIDLSSPEKLSTSRLIRQACLDHGFFYLTNHGVSEELMEGVLIESKKLFSLPLDEKMVMARHGFRGYSPLYDEKLESSSTSIGDSKEMFTFGSSEGVLGQLYPNKWPLEELLPLWRPTMECYYKNVMDVGKKLFGLVALALNLEENYFEQVGAFNDQAAVVRLLRYSGESNSSGEETCGASAHSDFGMITLLATDGVAGLQVCRDKDKEPKVWEDVAGIKGDFCCQHRRPYGKMD
;
A
#
# COMPACT_ATOMS: atom_id res chain seq x y z
N MET A 1 -14.25 -11.70 -20.03
CA MET A 1 -14.11 -10.53 -19.15
C MET A 1 -14.75 -10.91 -17.82
N GLY A 2 -13.95 -11.15 -16.79
CA GLY A 2 -14.47 -11.41 -15.45
C GLY A 2 -15.15 -10.16 -14.91
N THR A 3 -16.25 -10.32 -14.19
CA THR A 3 -16.89 -9.21 -13.48
C THR A 3 -16.02 -8.83 -12.29
N ALA A 4 -15.56 -7.58 -12.22
CA ALA A 4 -14.77 -7.08 -11.10
C ALA A 4 -15.49 -7.31 -9.76
N LEU A 5 -14.73 -7.65 -8.72
CA LEU A 5 -15.25 -7.91 -7.38
C LEU A 5 -15.90 -6.64 -6.82
N LYS A 6 -17.17 -6.76 -6.41
CA LYS A 6 -17.86 -5.69 -5.68
C LYS A 6 -17.44 -5.72 -4.21
N LEU A 7 -16.53 -4.82 -3.85
CA LEU A 7 -16.11 -4.63 -2.47
C LEU A 7 -17.00 -3.58 -1.76
N PRO A 8 -17.19 -3.70 -0.44
CA PRO A 8 -17.85 -2.67 0.34
C PRO A 8 -17.13 -1.33 0.24
N ILE A 9 -17.90 -0.24 0.19
CA ILE A 9 -17.39 1.13 0.24
C ILE A 9 -17.73 1.72 1.61
N ILE A 10 -16.73 2.25 2.29
CA ILE A 10 -16.84 2.75 3.66
C ILE A 10 -16.49 4.24 3.67
N ASP A 11 -17.40 5.06 4.18
CA ASP A 11 -17.21 6.50 4.35
C ASP A 11 -16.58 6.79 5.72
N LEU A 12 -15.33 7.26 5.73
CA LEU A 12 -14.61 7.57 6.96
C LEU A 12 -15.08 8.87 7.64
N SER A 13 -15.79 9.74 6.92
CA SER A 13 -16.36 10.98 7.45
C SER A 13 -17.72 10.79 8.14
N SER A 14 -18.32 9.59 8.02
CA SER A 14 -19.62 9.27 8.62
C SER A 14 -19.63 9.53 10.13
N PRO A 15 -20.63 10.27 10.65
CA PRO A 15 -20.77 10.50 12.09
C PRO A 15 -21.22 9.22 12.85
N GLU A 16 -21.78 8.23 12.15
CA GLU A 16 -22.32 7.00 12.75
C GLU A 16 -21.23 5.94 13.02
N LYS A 17 -20.24 6.27 13.86
CA LYS A 17 -19.04 5.45 14.08
C LYS A 17 -19.33 3.96 14.40
N LEU A 18 -20.37 3.66 15.18
CA LEU A 18 -20.76 2.29 15.52
C LEU A 18 -21.35 1.49 14.34
N SER A 19 -22.04 2.18 13.43
CA SER A 19 -22.53 1.55 12.20
C SER A 19 -21.36 1.29 11.26
N THR A 20 -20.51 2.31 11.07
CA THR A 20 -19.28 2.22 10.26
C THR A 20 -18.33 1.13 10.76
N SER A 21 -18.14 0.98 12.07
CA SER A 21 -17.28 -0.07 12.63
C SER A 21 -17.82 -1.49 12.36
N ARG A 22 -19.14 -1.69 12.41
CA ARG A 22 -19.77 -2.97 12.03
C ARG A 22 -19.58 -3.27 10.55
N LEU A 23 -19.69 -2.27 9.68
CA LEU A 23 -19.43 -2.42 8.25
C LEU A 23 -17.96 -2.81 7.99
N ILE A 24 -17.01 -2.17 8.67
CA ILE A 24 -15.58 -2.53 8.61
C ILE A 24 -15.39 -3.98 9.05
N ARG A 25 -15.98 -4.38 10.19
CA ARG A 25 -15.90 -5.76 10.67
C ARG A 25 -16.39 -6.76 9.63
N GLN A 26 -17.56 -6.50 9.06
CA GLN A 26 -18.18 -7.37 8.07
C GLN A 26 -17.31 -7.47 6.81
N ALA A 27 -16.83 -6.34 6.30
CA ALA A 27 -15.96 -6.30 5.12
C ALA A 27 -14.65 -7.08 5.34
N CYS A 28 -14.02 -6.92 6.50
CA CYS A 28 -12.82 -7.67 6.87
C CYS A 28 -13.07 -9.19 6.95
N LEU A 29 -14.23 -9.63 7.43
CA LEU A 29 -14.56 -11.04 7.58
C LEU A 29 -14.98 -11.69 6.25
N ASP A 30 -15.75 -10.99 5.42
CA ASP A 30 -16.34 -11.54 4.20
C ASP A 30 -15.40 -11.43 2.98
N HIS A 31 -14.63 -10.34 2.94
CA HIS A 31 -13.83 -9.99 1.77
C HIS A 31 -12.33 -9.88 2.09
N GLY A 32 -11.98 -9.47 3.31
CA GLY A 32 -10.61 -9.09 3.65
C GLY A 32 -10.14 -7.79 2.98
N PHE A 33 -11.00 -7.16 2.17
CA PHE A 33 -10.78 -5.90 1.47
C PHE A 33 -12.03 -5.02 1.47
N PHE A 34 -11.85 -3.70 1.39
CA PHE A 34 -12.91 -2.70 1.20
C PHE A 34 -12.34 -1.39 0.65
N TYR A 35 -13.17 -0.57 0.03
CA TYR A 35 -12.80 0.79 -0.34
C TYR A 35 -13.08 1.75 0.82
N LEU A 36 -12.19 2.71 1.01
CA LEU A 36 -12.31 3.79 1.98
C LEU A 36 -12.40 5.12 1.23
N THR A 37 -13.51 5.82 1.43
CA THR A 37 -13.86 7.12 0.83
C THR A 37 -13.87 8.20 1.90
N ASN A 38 -13.83 9.47 1.49
CA ASN A 38 -13.93 10.63 2.38
C ASN A 38 -12.94 10.58 3.56
N HIS A 39 -11.74 10.03 3.31
CA HIS A 39 -10.71 9.80 4.33
C HIS A 39 -10.00 11.09 4.77
N GLY A 40 -10.11 12.16 3.98
CA GLY A 40 -9.56 13.48 4.28
C GLY A 40 -8.15 13.76 3.73
N VAL A 41 -7.63 12.88 2.87
CA VAL A 41 -6.45 13.19 2.04
C VAL A 41 -6.98 13.81 0.76
N SER A 42 -6.47 14.98 0.37
CA SER A 42 -6.97 15.66 -0.83
C SER A 42 -6.59 14.90 -2.11
N GLU A 43 -7.48 14.95 -3.11
CA GLU A 43 -7.19 14.40 -4.44
C GLU A 43 -5.94 15.04 -5.05
N GLU A 44 -5.73 16.33 -4.83
CA GLU A 44 -4.53 17.06 -5.27
C GLU A 44 -3.24 16.46 -4.69
N LEU A 45 -3.24 16.11 -3.39
CA LEU A 45 -2.07 15.49 -2.76
C LEU A 45 -1.84 14.07 -3.29
N MET A 46 -2.91 13.28 -3.47
CA MET A 46 -2.84 11.95 -4.06
C MET A 46 -2.26 11.99 -5.48
N GLU A 47 -2.73 12.93 -6.30
CA GLU A 47 -2.22 13.14 -7.66
C GLU A 47 -0.79 13.65 -7.66
N GLY A 48 -0.44 14.58 -6.76
CA GLY A 48 0.91 15.07 -6.57
C GLY A 48 1.89 13.94 -6.23
N VAL A 49 1.52 13.02 -5.34
CA VAL A 49 2.33 11.83 -5.02
C VAL A 49 2.57 10.96 -6.24
N LEU A 50 1.54 10.69 -7.05
CA LEU A 50 1.69 9.90 -8.28
C LEU A 50 2.58 10.60 -9.31
N ILE A 51 2.44 11.92 -9.48
CA ILE A 51 3.26 12.73 -10.39
C ILE A 51 4.73 12.69 -9.96
N GLU A 52 5.02 12.97 -8.69
CA GLU A 52 6.39 12.98 -8.18
C GLU A 52 7.00 11.57 -8.16
N SER A 53 6.20 10.53 -7.90
CA SER A 53 6.65 9.13 -8.05
C SER A 53 7.06 8.81 -9.48
N LYS A 54 6.26 9.23 -10.47
CA LYS A 54 6.59 9.04 -11.89
C LYS A 54 7.89 9.75 -12.27
N LYS A 55 8.13 10.96 -11.76
CA LYS A 55 9.40 11.68 -11.98
C LYS A 55 10.59 10.92 -11.41
N LEU A 56 10.50 10.43 -10.17
CA LEU A 56 11.55 9.61 -9.54
C LEU A 56 11.87 8.37 -10.37
N PHE A 57 10.85 7.58 -10.75
CA PHE A 57 11.08 6.34 -11.50
C PHE A 57 11.56 6.56 -12.94
N SER A 58 11.36 7.77 -13.49
CA SER A 58 11.87 8.16 -14.81
C SER A 58 13.34 8.61 -14.79
N LEU A 59 13.96 8.75 -13.61
CA LEU A 59 15.39 9.04 -13.51
C LEU A 59 16.24 7.89 -14.08
N PRO A 60 17.45 8.18 -14.60
CA PRO A 60 18.42 7.15 -14.95
C PRO A 60 18.67 6.18 -13.79
N LEU A 61 18.95 4.91 -14.11
CA LEU A 61 19.16 3.89 -13.07
C LEU A 61 20.26 4.29 -12.09
N ASP A 62 21.38 4.83 -12.58
CA ASP A 62 22.50 5.24 -11.73
C ASP A 62 22.09 6.31 -10.70
N GLU A 63 21.26 7.28 -11.10
CA GLU A 63 20.70 8.30 -10.20
C GLU A 63 19.76 7.67 -9.16
N LYS A 64 18.94 6.68 -9.56
CA LYS A 64 18.06 5.95 -8.62
C LYS A 64 18.86 5.11 -7.63
N MET A 65 19.96 4.49 -8.08
CA MET A 65 20.82 3.64 -7.27
C MET A 65 21.64 4.40 -6.22
N VAL A 66 21.80 5.73 -6.34
CA VAL A 66 22.31 6.57 -5.23
C VAL A 66 21.43 6.44 -3.98
N MET A 67 20.13 6.19 -4.17
CA MET A 67 19.16 5.96 -3.10
C MET A 67 18.92 4.47 -2.82
N ALA A 68 19.82 3.59 -3.25
CA ALA A 68 19.66 2.13 -3.12
C ALA A 68 19.24 1.71 -1.70
N ARG A 69 18.37 0.69 -1.66
CA ARG A 69 17.74 0.22 -0.43
C ARG A 69 18.79 -0.22 0.59
N HIS A 70 18.66 0.30 1.80
CA HIS A 70 19.42 -0.15 2.97
C HIS A 70 18.46 -0.43 4.13
N GLY A 71 18.35 -1.69 4.53
CA GLY A 71 17.31 -2.13 5.46
C GLY A 71 15.91 -1.95 4.85
N PHE A 72 15.06 -1.16 5.50
CA PHE A 72 13.65 -0.96 5.12
C PHE A 72 13.38 0.36 4.38
N ARG A 73 14.42 1.03 3.84
CA ARG A 73 14.33 2.37 3.25
C ARG A 73 15.12 2.46 1.95
N GLY A 74 14.63 3.27 1.02
CA GLY A 74 15.29 3.57 -0.25
C GLY A 74 14.70 2.81 -1.44
N TYR A 75 15.46 2.81 -2.52
CA TYR A 75 15.10 2.33 -3.85
C TYR A 75 15.50 0.86 -4.07
N SER A 76 14.56 0.08 -4.61
CA SER A 76 14.78 -1.28 -5.11
C SER A 76 14.55 -1.30 -6.63
N PRO A 77 15.53 -1.78 -7.42
CA PRO A 77 15.37 -1.89 -8.87
C PRO A 77 14.40 -3.04 -9.26
N LEU A 78 14.06 -3.11 -10.54
CA LEU A 78 13.31 -4.22 -11.11
C LEU A 78 13.94 -5.57 -10.75
N TYR A 79 13.11 -6.57 -10.45
CA TYR A 79 13.51 -7.94 -10.13
C TYR A 79 14.33 -8.11 -8.82
N ASP A 80 14.47 -7.07 -8.00
CA ASP A 80 15.15 -7.14 -6.69
C ASP A 80 14.39 -7.98 -5.65
N GLU A 81 13.07 -8.11 -5.81
CA GLU A 81 12.22 -8.87 -4.90
C GLU A 81 11.62 -10.11 -5.54
N LYS A 82 11.60 -11.19 -4.76
CA LYS A 82 10.94 -12.45 -5.10
C LYS A 82 10.06 -12.88 -3.94
N LEU A 83 8.78 -12.53 -4.00
CA LEU A 83 7.82 -12.76 -2.91
C LEU A 83 7.31 -14.20 -2.85
N GLU A 84 7.40 -14.97 -3.94
CA GLU A 84 7.19 -16.42 -3.95
C GLU A 84 8.51 -17.17 -4.17
N SER A 85 8.87 -18.04 -3.22
CA SER A 85 10.10 -18.82 -3.23
C SER A 85 10.10 -19.99 -4.22
N SER A 86 8.93 -20.42 -4.70
CA SER A 86 8.75 -21.61 -5.54
C SER A 86 8.73 -21.36 -7.06
N SER A 87 8.73 -20.11 -7.51
CA SER A 87 8.67 -19.80 -8.95
C SER A 87 10.06 -19.87 -9.60
N THR A 88 10.14 -20.33 -10.84
CA THR A 88 11.33 -20.17 -11.72
C THR A 88 11.50 -18.74 -12.22
N SER A 89 10.70 -17.79 -11.71
CA SER A 89 10.70 -16.39 -12.10
C SER A 89 12.02 -15.69 -11.81
N ILE A 90 12.40 -14.79 -12.73
CA ILE A 90 13.53 -13.85 -12.65
C ILE A 90 13.33 -12.85 -11.48
N GLY A 91 12.11 -12.66 -10.99
CA GLY A 91 11.75 -11.73 -9.92
C GLY A 91 10.46 -10.98 -10.25
N ASP A 92 9.92 -10.23 -9.29
CA ASP A 92 8.76 -9.38 -9.52
C ASP A 92 9.13 -8.22 -10.48
N SER A 93 8.31 -7.99 -11.50
CA SER A 93 8.56 -6.94 -12.51
C SER A 93 8.13 -5.54 -12.00
N LYS A 94 8.67 -5.15 -10.85
CA LYS A 94 8.38 -3.88 -10.18
C LYS A 94 9.64 -3.23 -9.64
N GLU A 95 9.73 -1.92 -9.79
CA GLU A 95 10.66 -1.11 -9.01
C GLU A 95 9.91 -0.41 -7.88
N MET A 96 10.61 -0.16 -6.78
CA MET A 96 10.01 0.33 -5.54
C MET A 96 10.86 1.40 -4.88
N PHE A 97 10.20 2.36 -4.22
CA PHE A 97 10.86 3.25 -3.27
C PHE A 97 10.12 3.21 -1.94
N THR A 98 10.83 2.95 -0.84
CA THR A 98 10.25 2.85 0.51
C THR A 98 10.76 3.94 1.43
N PHE A 99 9.85 4.61 2.13
CA PHE A 99 10.17 5.57 3.18
C PHE A 99 9.21 5.45 4.37
N GLY A 100 9.55 6.09 5.49
CA GLY A 100 8.69 6.13 6.67
C GLY A 100 8.98 7.36 7.52
N SER A 101 8.62 7.31 8.80
CA SER A 101 8.95 8.39 9.74
C SER A 101 10.47 8.64 9.81
N SER A 102 10.87 9.91 9.80
CA SER A 102 12.24 10.33 10.14
C SER A 102 12.42 10.48 11.66
N GLU A 103 11.33 10.43 12.42
CA GLU A 103 11.31 10.54 13.88
C GLU A 103 11.29 9.15 14.53
N GLY A 104 11.63 9.09 15.82
CA GLY A 104 11.65 7.86 16.60
C GLY A 104 12.95 7.05 16.46
N VAL A 105 13.00 5.90 17.11
CA VAL A 105 14.18 5.02 17.10
C VAL A 105 14.37 4.43 15.71
N LEU A 106 13.28 4.03 15.06
CA LEU A 106 13.34 3.48 13.71
C LEU A 106 13.78 4.51 12.66
N GLY A 107 13.36 5.78 12.79
CA GLY A 107 13.80 6.85 11.90
C GLY A 107 15.29 7.16 12.03
N GLN A 108 15.84 7.03 13.23
CA GLN A 108 17.28 7.19 13.49
C GLN A 108 18.10 6.00 12.99
N LEU A 109 17.61 4.78 13.19
CA LEU A 109 18.31 3.55 12.79
C LEU A 109 18.25 3.33 11.27
N TYR A 110 17.14 3.72 10.64
CA TYR A 110 16.90 3.59 9.20
C TYR A 110 16.48 4.95 8.61
N PRO A 111 17.44 5.87 8.40
CA PRO A 111 17.14 7.17 7.81
C PRO A 111 16.63 7.02 6.36
N ASN A 112 15.65 7.84 6.00
CA ASN A 112 15.13 7.90 4.64
C ASN A 112 16.22 8.33 3.64
N LYS A 113 16.17 7.78 2.42
CA LYS A 113 17.14 8.02 1.34
C LYS A 113 16.54 8.90 0.25
N TRP A 114 16.40 10.19 0.53
CA TRP A 114 15.73 11.13 -0.36
C TRP A 114 16.53 11.43 -1.64
N PRO A 115 15.84 11.73 -2.77
CA PRO A 115 16.51 12.28 -3.94
C PRO A 115 17.10 13.65 -3.64
N LEU A 116 18.10 14.05 -4.43
CA LEU A 116 18.64 15.40 -4.35
C LEU A 116 17.55 16.42 -4.66
N GLU A 117 17.43 17.45 -3.83
CA GLU A 117 16.43 18.51 -3.97
C GLU A 117 16.59 19.26 -5.30
N GLU A 118 17.82 19.37 -5.80
CA GLU A 118 18.12 19.96 -7.11
C GLU A 118 17.50 19.18 -8.28
N LEU A 119 17.37 17.85 -8.15
CA LEU A 119 16.76 16.98 -9.16
C LEU A 119 15.23 16.96 -9.03
N LEU A 120 14.73 16.89 -7.80
CA LEU A 120 13.31 16.70 -7.50
C LEU A 120 12.86 17.57 -6.31
N PRO A 121 12.73 18.89 -6.49
CA PRO A 121 12.55 19.84 -5.38
C PRO A 121 11.23 19.65 -4.63
N LEU A 122 10.17 19.22 -5.33
CA LEU A 122 8.85 19.00 -4.75
C LEU A 122 8.63 17.59 -4.21
N TRP A 123 9.56 16.66 -4.47
CA TRP A 123 9.33 15.25 -4.17
C TRP A 123 9.27 15.00 -2.67
N ARG A 124 10.31 15.42 -1.94
CA ARG A 124 10.39 15.21 -0.48
C ARG A 124 9.22 15.88 0.26
N PRO A 125 8.93 17.18 0.08
CA PRO A 125 7.82 17.81 0.80
C PRO A 125 6.46 17.18 0.47
N THR A 126 6.24 16.75 -0.79
CA THR A 126 5.03 16.01 -1.19
C THR A 126 4.92 14.69 -0.42
N MET A 127 5.99 13.89 -0.36
CA MET A 127 5.99 12.59 0.32
C MET A 127 5.86 12.70 1.83
N GLU A 128 6.51 13.68 2.46
CA GLU A 128 6.37 13.94 3.90
C GLU A 128 4.95 14.41 4.24
N CYS A 129 4.36 15.28 3.41
CA CYS A 129 2.97 15.72 3.56
C CYS A 129 2.00 14.53 3.41
N TYR A 130 2.19 13.69 2.39
CA TYR A 130 1.39 12.49 2.18
C TYR A 130 1.47 11.53 3.36
N TYR A 131 2.69 11.20 3.83
CA TYR A 131 2.89 10.32 4.97
C TYR A 131 2.10 10.77 6.19
N LYS A 132 2.18 12.05 6.55
CA LYS A 132 1.43 12.60 7.69
C LYS A 132 -0.07 12.41 7.52
N ASN A 133 -0.60 12.75 6.35
CA ASN A 133 -2.03 12.64 6.06
C ASN A 133 -2.54 11.19 6.11
N VAL A 134 -1.82 10.23 5.50
CA VAL A 134 -2.22 8.81 5.55
C VAL A 134 -2.08 8.20 6.94
N MET A 135 -1.14 8.70 7.75
CA MET A 135 -1.05 8.28 9.15
C MET A 135 -2.27 8.72 9.95
N ASP A 136 -2.80 9.93 9.71
CA ASP A 136 -4.02 10.39 10.34
C ASP A 136 -5.24 9.58 9.90
N VAL A 137 -5.30 9.17 8.62
CA VAL A 137 -6.32 8.21 8.13
C VAL A 137 -6.21 6.88 8.86
N GLY A 138 -5.00 6.33 8.97
CA GLY A 138 -4.74 5.08 9.67
C GLY A 138 -5.23 5.12 11.12
N LYS A 139 -4.91 6.17 11.86
CA LYS A 139 -5.35 6.35 13.26
C LYS A 139 -6.87 6.38 13.39
N LYS A 140 -7.57 7.13 12.53
CA LYS A 140 -9.04 7.17 12.51
C LYS A 140 -9.63 5.78 12.22
N LEU A 141 -9.07 5.07 11.25
CA LEU A 141 -9.50 3.72 10.90
C LEU A 141 -9.27 2.74 12.06
N PHE A 142 -8.14 2.83 12.76
CA PHE A 142 -7.88 2.01 13.95
C PHE A 142 -8.87 2.27 15.08
N GLY A 143 -9.33 3.51 15.25
CA GLY A 143 -10.39 3.80 16.20
C GLY A 143 -11.69 3.07 15.86
N LEU A 144 -12.07 3.03 14.59
CA LEU A 144 -13.24 2.26 14.14
C LEU A 144 -13.01 0.74 14.25
N VAL A 145 -11.79 0.26 14.03
CA VAL A 145 -11.44 -1.16 14.24
C VAL A 145 -11.52 -1.53 15.72
N ALA A 146 -11.10 -0.65 16.63
CA ALA A 146 -11.25 -0.89 18.06
C ALA A 146 -12.73 -1.04 18.44
N LEU A 147 -13.59 -0.13 17.96
CA LEU A 147 -15.04 -0.23 18.15
C LEU A 147 -15.62 -1.52 17.54
N ALA A 148 -15.12 -1.95 16.38
CA ALA A 148 -15.53 -3.20 15.73
C ALA A 148 -15.19 -4.45 16.56
N LEU A 149 -14.16 -4.37 17.38
CA LEU A 149 -13.73 -5.41 18.31
C LEU A 149 -14.41 -5.29 19.69
N ASN A 150 -15.38 -4.37 19.85
CA ASN A 150 -16.01 -4.01 21.12
C ASN A 150 -15.03 -3.49 22.17
N LEU A 151 -14.03 -2.72 21.73
CA LEU A 151 -13.07 -2.00 22.58
C LEU A 151 -13.38 -0.50 22.58
N GLU A 152 -12.72 0.26 23.46
CA GLU A 152 -12.76 1.73 23.43
C GLU A 152 -12.11 2.26 22.14
N GLU A 153 -12.63 3.36 21.58
CA GLU A 153 -12.14 3.93 20.32
C GLU A 153 -10.64 4.24 20.35
N ASN A 154 -10.13 4.72 21.48
CA ASN A 154 -8.71 5.04 21.68
C ASN A 154 -7.87 3.86 22.22
N TYR A 155 -8.39 2.63 22.23
CA TYR A 155 -7.69 1.48 22.80
C TYR A 155 -6.26 1.30 22.24
N PHE A 156 -6.09 1.34 20.91
CA PHE A 156 -4.77 1.17 20.28
C PHE A 156 -3.79 2.30 20.62
N GLU A 157 -4.29 3.51 20.85
CA GLU A 157 -3.48 4.62 21.32
C GLU A 157 -3.05 4.41 22.79
N GLN A 158 -3.98 4.00 23.67
CA GLN A 158 -3.71 3.75 25.08
C GLN A 158 -2.64 2.66 25.30
N VAL A 159 -2.65 1.60 24.48
CA VAL A 159 -1.64 0.53 24.55
C VAL A 159 -0.34 0.86 23.81
N GLY A 160 -0.23 2.08 23.27
CA GLY A 160 0.98 2.57 22.61
C GLY A 160 1.24 1.96 21.23
N ALA A 161 0.22 1.46 20.52
CA ALA A 161 0.39 0.84 19.20
C ALA A 161 0.94 1.81 18.13
N PHE A 162 0.83 3.13 18.37
CA PHE A 162 1.37 4.17 17.50
C PHE A 162 2.72 4.74 17.97
N ASN A 163 3.26 4.24 19.09
CA ASN A 163 4.55 4.69 19.60
C ASN A 163 5.67 4.06 18.75
N ASP A 164 6.57 4.88 18.21
CA ASP A 164 7.68 4.44 17.34
C ASP A 164 7.21 3.49 16.22
N GLN A 165 6.05 3.83 15.63
CA GLN A 165 5.39 3.04 14.61
C GLN A 165 6.29 2.75 13.39
N ALA A 166 6.42 1.46 13.05
CA ALA A 166 7.15 0.98 11.87
C ALA A 166 6.38 1.18 10.55
N ALA A 167 5.49 2.18 10.48
CA ALA A 167 4.71 2.46 9.28
C ALA A 167 5.63 2.89 8.13
N VAL A 168 5.34 2.38 6.94
CA VAL A 168 6.10 2.67 5.71
C VAL A 168 5.15 2.97 4.57
N VAL A 169 5.57 3.87 3.69
CA VAL A 169 4.97 4.08 2.39
C VAL A 169 5.86 3.41 1.36
N ARG A 170 5.24 2.62 0.48
CA ARG A 170 5.88 1.98 -0.66
C ARG A 170 5.31 2.57 -1.93
N LEU A 171 6.16 3.25 -2.69
CA LEU A 171 5.84 3.70 -4.05
C LEU A 171 6.24 2.57 -5.00
N LEU A 172 5.34 2.18 -5.89
CA LEU A 172 5.52 1.04 -6.78
C LEU A 172 5.33 1.47 -8.23
N ARG A 173 6.22 1.02 -9.11
CA ARG A 173 6.04 1.07 -10.55
C ARG A 173 6.24 -0.33 -11.13
N TYR A 174 5.17 -0.86 -11.71
CA TYR A 174 5.20 -2.11 -12.45
C TYR A 174 5.68 -1.84 -13.88
N SER A 175 6.52 -2.72 -14.41
CA SER A 175 6.90 -2.66 -15.82
C SER A 175 5.74 -3.22 -16.66
N GLY A 176 5.44 -2.55 -17.77
CA GLY A 176 4.49 -3.07 -18.77
C GLY A 176 5.16 -4.02 -19.78
N GLU A 177 6.43 -4.38 -19.56
CA GLU A 177 7.19 -5.20 -20.49
C GLU A 177 6.84 -6.67 -20.27
N SER A 178 6.11 -7.23 -21.24
CA SER A 178 5.99 -8.68 -21.39
C SER A 178 7.37 -9.24 -21.75
N ASN A 179 7.95 -10.08 -20.89
CA ASN A 179 9.17 -10.78 -21.23
C ASN A 179 8.94 -11.61 -22.50
N SER A 180 9.69 -11.29 -23.56
CA SER A 180 9.67 -12.03 -24.84
C SER A 180 10.17 -13.47 -24.73
N SER A 181 10.68 -13.88 -23.57
CA SER A 181 11.21 -15.21 -23.27
C SER A 181 10.16 -16.28 -22.98
N GLY A 182 8.87 -15.94 -22.88
CA GLY A 182 7.80 -16.89 -22.57
C GLY A 182 7.78 -17.36 -21.11
N GLU A 183 8.56 -16.73 -20.23
CA GLU A 183 8.49 -16.92 -18.78
C GLU A 183 7.36 -16.04 -18.21
N GLU A 184 6.55 -16.59 -17.31
CA GLU A 184 5.49 -15.84 -16.62
C GLU A 184 6.10 -14.71 -15.78
N THR A 185 5.99 -13.47 -16.28
CA THR A 185 6.27 -12.26 -15.50
C THR A 185 5.02 -11.83 -14.76
N CYS A 186 5.10 -11.81 -13.43
CA CYS A 186 4.10 -11.22 -12.58
C CYS A 186 4.62 -9.85 -12.08
N GLY A 187 3.75 -8.84 -12.05
CA GLY A 187 4.09 -7.53 -11.49
C GLY A 187 4.44 -7.64 -10.00
N ALA A 188 3.60 -8.31 -9.21
CA ALA A 188 3.91 -8.76 -7.85
C ALA A 188 3.29 -10.13 -7.59
N SER A 189 4.11 -11.10 -7.22
CA SER A 189 3.67 -12.47 -6.89
C SER A 189 2.65 -12.50 -5.74
N ALA A 190 1.89 -13.59 -5.61
CA ALA A 190 0.86 -13.73 -4.57
C ALA A 190 1.45 -13.65 -3.14
N HIS A 191 0.98 -12.70 -2.34
CA HIS A 191 1.43 -12.51 -0.96
C HIS A 191 0.38 -11.87 -0.06
N SER A 192 0.61 -11.92 1.25
CA SER A 192 -0.12 -11.09 2.21
C SER A 192 0.85 -10.10 2.82
N ASP A 193 0.42 -8.85 2.96
CA ASP A 193 1.23 -7.81 3.56
C ASP A 193 1.55 -8.10 5.03
N PHE A 194 2.74 -7.63 5.42
CA PHE A 194 3.12 -7.55 6.82
C PHE A 194 2.52 -6.30 7.46
N GLY A 195 1.99 -6.44 8.68
CA GLY A 195 1.46 -5.33 9.45
C GLY A 195 0.01 -5.53 9.88
N MET A 196 -0.62 -4.43 10.30
CA MET A 196 -1.98 -4.42 10.83
C MET A 196 -3.03 -4.16 9.74
N ILE A 197 -2.81 -3.12 8.92
CA ILE A 197 -3.67 -2.68 7.81
C ILE A 197 -2.79 -2.08 6.72
N THR A 198 -3.13 -2.34 5.45
CA THR A 198 -2.57 -1.64 4.29
C THR A 198 -3.61 -0.69 3.71
N LEU A 199 -3.21 0.56 3.45
CA LEU A 199 -3.97 1.53 2.64
C LEU A 199 -3.33 1.58 1.25
N LEU A 200 -4.00 1.04 0.23
CA LEU A 200 -3.49 0.97 -1.13
C LEU A 200 -4.17 2.00 -2.02
N ALA A 201 -3.39 2.88 -2.63
CA ALA A 201 -3.83 3.79 -3.67
C ALA A 201 -3.30 3.33 -5.04
N THR A 202 -4.10 3.55 -6.10
CA THR A 202 -3.71 3.23 -7.47
C THR A 202 -3.94 4.44 -8.38
N ASP A 203 -3.32 4.45 -9.55
CA ASP A 203 -3.57 5.47 -10.58
C ASP A 203 -4.79 5.14 -11.48
N GLY A 204 -5.56 4.10 -11.11
CA GLY A 204 -6.72 3.61 -11.85
C GLY A 204 -6.40 2.56 -12.91
N VAL A 205 -5.13 2.26 -13.17
CA VAL A 205 -4.75 1.14 -14.05
C VAL A 205 -5.06 -0.18 -13.34
N ALA A 206 -5.76 -1.08 -14.05
CA ALA A 206 -6.09 -2.40 -13.54
C ALA A 206 -4.83 -3.29 -13.42
N GLY A 207 -4.82 -4.19 -12.44
CA GLY A 207 -3.71 -5.12 -12.21
C GLY A 207 -3.84 -5.88 -10.89
N LEU A 208 -4.54 -5.30 -9.90
CA LEU A 208 -4.73 -5.94 -8.59
C LEU A 208 -5.75 -7.08 -8.66
N GLN A 209 -5.31 -8.26 -8.24
CA GLN A 209 -6.17 -9.41 -7.99
C GLN A 209 -6.06 -9.87 -6.54
N VAL A 210 -7.18 -10.35 -6.00
CA VAL A 210 -7.27 -10.83 -4.63
C VAL A 210 -7.78 -12.27 -4.57
N CYS A 211 -7.23 -13.05 -3.64
CA CYS A 211 -7.67 -14.38 -3.31
C CYS A 211 -8.17 -14.40 -1.87
N ARG A 212 -9.49 -14.50 -1.70
CA ARG A 212 -10.16 -14.43 -0.38
C ARG A 212 -9.95 -15.69 0.46
N ASP A 213 -9.89 -16.84 -0.19
CA ASP A 213 -9.68 -18.15 0.46
C ASP A 213 -8.39 -18.78 -0.05
N LYS A 214 -7.31 -18.55 0.70
CA LYS A 214 -5.97 -19.02 0.36
C LYS A 214 -5.81 -20.54 0.48
N ASP A 215 -6.70 -21.20 1.21
CA ASP A 215 -6.62 -22.63 1.53
C ASP A 215 -7.45 -23.47 0.52
N LYS A 216 -8.24 -22.80 -0.33
CA LYS A 216 -9.03 -23.44 -1.38
C LYS A 216 -8.19 -23.81 -2.58
N GLU A 217 -8.39 -25.04 -3.09
CA GLU A 217 -7.77 -25.53 -4.31
C GLU A 217 -8.85 -25.94 -5.35
N PRO A 218 -8.83 -25.37 -6.58
CA PRO A 218 -7.92 -24.33 -7.04
C PRO A 218 -8.24 -22.97 -6.39
N LYS A 219 -7.19 -22.17 -6.17
CA LYS A 219 -7.32 -20.77 -5.72
C LYS A 219 -8.16 -19.97 -6.74
N VAL A 220 -9.03 -19.11 -6.22
CA VAL A 220 -9.86 -18.22 -7.04
C VAL A 220 -9.34 -16.80 -6.90
N TRP A 221 -8.92 -16.22 -8.02
CA TRP A 221 -8.43 -14.85 -8.11
C TRP A 221 -9.52 -13.95 -8.70
N GLU A 222 -9.76 -12.82 -8.04
CA GLU A 222 -10.81 -11.86 -8.42
C GLU A 222 -10.19 -10.48 -8.64
N ASP A 223 -10.52 -9.83 -9.76
CA ASP A 223 -10.04 -8.49 -10.09
C ASP A 223 -10.63 -7.44 -9.14
N VAL A 224 -9.79 -6.52 -8.67
CA VAL A 224 -10.17 -5.35 -7.89
C VAL A 224 -9.99 -4.10 -8.74
N ALA A 225 -11.06 -3.35 -8.93
CA ALA A 225 -11.03 -2.13 -9.73
C ALA A 225 -10.21 -1.03 -9.04
N GLY A 226 -9.32 -0.37 -9.77
CA GLY A 226 -8.68 0.85 -9.28
C GLY A 226 -9.69 2.00 -9.25
N ILE A 227 -9.95 2.56 -8.07
CA ILE A 227 -10.78 3.78 -7.93
C ILE A 227 -9.83 4.94 -7.64
N LYS A 228 -9.75 5.90 -8.58
CA LYS A 228 -8.92 7.09 -8.41
C LYS A 228 -9.43 7.89 -7.20
N GLY A 229 -8.53 8.27 -6.30
CA GLY A 229 -8.83 9.10 -5.14
C GLY A 229 -9.21 8.32 -3.88
N ASP A 230 -9.52 7.02 -3.98
CA ASP A 230 -9.88 6.19 -2.83
C ASP A 230 -8.74 5.25 -2.41
N PHE A 231 -8.80 4.76 -1.17
CA PHE A 231 -7.95 3.67 -0.71
C PHE A 231 -8.67 2.33 -0.79
N CYS A 232 -8.01 1.32 -1.36
CA CYS A 232 -8.36 -0.08 -1.12
C CYS A 232 -7.63 -0.55 0.16
N CYS A 233 -8.39 -0.93 1.18
CA CYS A 233 -7.87 -1.38 2.46
C CYS A 233 -7.75 -2.90 2.47
N GLN A 234 -6.61 -3.45 2.90
CA GLN A 234 -6.42 -4.88 3.09
C GLN A 234 -6.27 -5.24 4.57
N HIS A 235 -6.93 -6.32 4.99
CA HIS A 235 -6.72 -6.97 6.28
C HIS A 235 -6.21 -8.41 6.10
N ARG A 236 -4.92 -8.61 6.40
CA ARG A 236 -4.03 -9.81 6.51
C ARG A 236 -4.46 -11.22 6.04
N ARG A 237 -5.74 -11.60 5.98
CA ARG A 237 -6.18 -12.94 5.59
C ARG A 237 -6.05 -13.30 4.10
N PRO A 238 -6.31 -12.41 3.12
CA PRO A 238 -6.27 -12.77 1.71
C PRO A 238 -4.87 -12.59 1.10
N TYR A 239 -4.60 -13.32 0.01
CA TYR A 239 -3.47 -13.01 -0.86
C TYR A 239 -3.85 -11.90 -1.85
N GLY A 240 -2.92 -11.00 -2.13
CA GLY A 240 -2.96 -10.07 -3.26
C GLY A 240 -1.85 -10.41 -4.25
N LYS A 241 -2.11 -10.21 -5.54
CA LYS A 241 -1.08 -10.20 -6.59
C LYS A 241 -1.37 -9.07 -7.58
N MET A 242 -0.33 -8.62 -8.28
CA MET A 242 -0.46 -7.63 -9.36
C MET A 242 0.03 -8.27 -10.65
N ASP A 243 -0.83 -8.28 -11.68
CA ASP A 243 -0.50 -8.76 -13.02
C ASP A 243 -0.02 -7.62 -13.92
#